data_AF-A0A1J5K4B4-F1
#
_entry.id   AF-A0A1J5K4B4-F1
#
_cell.length_a   1.000
_cell.length_b   1.000
_cell.length_c   1.000
_cell.angle_alpha   90.00
_cell.angle_beta   90.00
_cell.angle_gamma   90.00
#
_symmetry.space_group_name_H-M   'P 1'
#
loop_
_entity.id
_entity.type
_entity.pdbx_description
1 polymer ?
#
loop_
_entity_poly.entity_id
_entity_poly.type
_entity_poly.pdbx_seq_one_letter_code
_entity_poly.pdbx_strand_id
1 'polypeptide(L)'
;MVWPSSIPNKGLIQSFEIILKQKNNQLSQKEKKDKKQLISESAKVELTKPQLEEILFFTPNNYLQLFLNNNCSLYTFLSHKVLYLRNTPLNYVDVSLREIKKKEKTVAIPSELFIQTYYKNHCKLSYKQKEFFETGRLKKTLSKITPKLPTTKTECRTQWKSWQQNINTEHICAITQKIELANKAEVYLNKTPSLSLSERSGINRLRKERNDYLKEFTELQRSYFSNLCNNYDSRAKFCSSYSDQDYWTKISNFEVPKYKVAWKCKQFLKKKSLTKSDINKCIRKFRSDNLSCSRIGARQKSVLYPMPECKEISDALNISRLKNDYHDCPSLINNTGIVNVFRVLAHFGKGKATQAPKDCVFPSFASIYNIYQKNKEEKKWPLQICYKDSISKKDRCYPFVPGNHKSESYAQNNVVSNILFQSKLESQRPSCLVANHGLYNPKRLTYKTGCWIIPESKKCQSYNCPQTVILNGQKVIKLFTKGDLSFNYFKNKYNSKIQSLDKKIIEEYQLKLRPISSLTSARFFLESKPKGIIHGMGCAEDLHPSNFQIKSLGQCTPLPFIVDGYKSNNDKALFSFRSAIDDVHSPRLIQWARVFSAVSRYAEQHPLKTWNLNGLY
;
A
#
# COMPACT_ATOMS: atom_id res chain seq x y z
N MET A 1 -71.88 -2.41 22.04
CA MET A 1 -70.82 -1.92 21.12
C MET A 1 -70.04 -3.10 20.59
N VAL A 2 -70.32 -3.50 19.35
CA VAL A 2 -69.57 -4.53 18.64
C VAL A 2 -68.28 -3.88 18.12
N TRP A 3 -67.13 -4.35 18.60
CA TRP A 3 -65.84 -3.95 18.07
C TRP A 3 -65.67 -4.55 16.66
N PRO A 4 -65.22 -3.78 15.66
CA PRO A 4 -65.02 -4.33 14.32
C PRO A 4 -63.84 -5.31 14.35
N SER A 5 -64.10 -6.52 13.86
CA SER A 5 -63.14 -7.58 13.57
C SER A 5 -62.31 -7.22 12.33
N SER A 6 -61.53 -6.14 12.39
CA SER A 6 -60.46 -5.90 11.42
C SER A 6 -59.16 -6.49 11.97
N ILE A 7 -58.67 -7.55 11.34
CA ILE A 7 -57.31 -8.07 11.51
C ILE A 7 -56.34 -6.88 11.45
N PRO A 8 -55.48 -6.64 12.46
CA PRO A 8 -54.55 -5.54 12.40
C PRO A 8 -53.63 -5.75 11.19
N ASN A 9 -53.54 -4.74 10.32
CA ASN A 9 -52.59 -4.70 9.21
C ASN A 9 -51.20 -5.02 9.76
N LYS A 10 -50.70 -6.22 9.46
CA LYS A 10 -49.38 -6.67 9.92
C LYS A 10 -48.33 -5.67 9.44
N GLY A 11 -47.39 -5.34 10.32
CA GLY A 11 -46.27 -4.47 9.97
C GLY A 11 -45.44 -5.06 8.82
N LEU A 12 -44.76 -4.20 8.06
CA LEU A 12 -44.09 -4.55 6.81
C LEU A 12 -43.07 -5.71 6.97
N ILE A 13 -42.36 -5.77 8.11
CA ILE A 13 -41.41 -6.84 8.45
C ILE A 13 -42.13 -8.17 8.68
N GLN A 14 -43.22 -8.18 9.45
CA GLN A 14 -44.00 -9.40 9.71
C GLN A 14 -44.64 -9.95 8.43
N SER A 15 -45.12 -9.06 7.57
CA SER A 15 -45.64 -9.43 6.25
C SER A 15 -44.56 -10.04 5.36
N PHE A 16 -43.33 -9.50 5.38
CA PHE A 16 -42.19 -10.05 4.65
C PHE A 16 -41.75 -11.42 5.20
N GLU A 17 -41.69 -11.59 6.52
CA GLU A 17 -41.40 -12.88 7.16
C GLU A 17 -42.43 -13.95 6.82
N ILE A 18 -43.71 -13.59 6.72
CA ILE A 18 -44.78 -14.50 6.30
C ILE A 18 -44.60 -14.89 4.84
N ILE A 19 -44.35 -13.93 3.94
CA ILE A 19 -44.08 -14.23 2.52
C ILE A 19 -42.86 -15.14 2.39
N LEU A 20 -41.80 -14.86 3.15
CA LEU A 20 -40.58 -15.67 3.17
C LEU A 20 -40.87 -17.08 3.70
N LYS A 21 -41.66 -17.23 4.77
CA LYS A 21 -42.12 -18.54 5.29
C LYS A 21 -43.01 -19.27 4.28
N GLN A 22 -43.94 -18.60 3.61
CA GLN A 22 -44.81 -19.20 2.60
C GLN A 22 -44.01 -19.69 1.39
N LYS A 23 -43.12 -18.86 0.84
CA LYS A 23 -42.17 -19.27 -0.20
C LYS A 23 -41.24 -20.38 0.31
N ASN A 24 -40.86 -20.34 1.59
CA ASN A 24 -40.08 -21.37 2.26
C ASN A 24 -40.85 -22.68 2.55
N ASN A 25 -42.18 -22.68 2.50
CA ASN A 25 -42.96 -23.91 2.57
C ASN A 25 -43.18 -24.46 1.15
N GLN A 26 -43.45 -23.59 0.17
CA GLN A 26 -43.66 -23.96 -1.24
C GLN A 26 -42.49 -24.74 -1.86
N LEU A 27 -41.21 -24.33 -1.68
CA LEU A 27 -40.10 -25.15 -2.21
C LEU A 27 -39.82 -26.43 -1.40
N SER A 28 -40.25 -26.52 -0.13
CA SER A 28 -40.10 -27.79 0.64
C SER A 28 -41.12 -28.82 0.17
N GLN A 29 -42.27 -28.35 -0.32
CA GLN A 29 -43.38 -29.14 -0.83
C GLN A 29 -43.28 -29.42 -2.34
N LYS A 30 -42.20 -29.03 -3.03
CA LYS A 30 -41.95 -29.46 -4.42
C LYS A 30 -41.64 -30.96 -4.43
N GLU A 31 -42.70 -31.76 -4.41
CA GLU A 31 -42.69 -33.21 -4.61
C GLU A 31 -42.24 -33.59 -6.03
N LYS A 32 -41.85 -34.86 -6.18
CA LYS A 32 -41.23 -35.53 -7.33
C LYS A 32 -41.82 -35.13 -8.71
N LYS A 33 -41.32 -34.03 -9.29
CA LYS A 33 -41.50 -33.76 -10.72
C LYS A 33 -40.74 -34.80 -11.55
N ASP A 34 -41.29 -35.18 -12.70
CA ASP A 34 -40.61 -36.02 -13.67
C ASP A 34 -39.25 -35.39 -14.03
N LYS A 35 -38.18 -36.08 -13.62
CA LYS A 35 -36.81 -35.68 -13.93
C LYS A 35 -36.44 -36.28 -15.27
N LYS A 36 -36.25 -35.43 -16.29
CA LYS A 36 -35.71 -35.86 -17.58
C LYS A 36 -34.21 -35.57 -17.63
N GLN A 37 -33.43 -36.58 -17.98
CA GLN A 37 -31.97 -36.46 -18.19
C GLN A 37 -31.60 -36.25 -19.67
N LEU A 38 -32.53 -36.51 -20.58
CA LEU A 38 -32.37 -36.33 -22.03
C LEU A 38 -33.60 -35.63 -22.59
N ILE A 39 -33.39 -34.76 -23.58
CA ILE A 39 -34.45 -34.08 -24.34
C ILE A 39 -34.10 -34.16 -25.83
N SER A 40 -35.10 -34.19 -26.70
CA SER A 40 -34.87 -34.20 -28.15
C SER A 40 -34.23 -32.88 -28.61
N GLU A 41 -33.34 -32.94 -29.60
CA GLU A 41 -32.66 -31.76 -30.14
C GLU A 41 -33.63 -30.69 -30.69
N SER A 42 -34.82 -31.09 -31.13
CA SER A 42 -35.87 -30.21 -31.64
C SER A 42 -36.82 -29.66 -30.57
N ALA A 43 -36.63 -29.99 -29.29
CA ALA A 43 -37.51 -29.52 -28.22
C ALA A 43 -37.27 -28.03 -27.91
N LYS A 44 -38.35 -27.26 -27.81
CA LYS A 44 -38.30 -25.92 -27.21
C LYS A 44 -38.33 -26.05 -25.69
N VAL A 45 -37.39 -25.38 -25.04
CA VAL A 45 -37.17 -25.44 -23.59
C VAL A 45 -37.13 -24.03 -23.04
N GLU A 46 -38.00 -23.68 -22.10
CA GLU A 46 -37.99 -22.38 -21.43
C GLU A 46 -38.14 -22.55 -19.92
N LEU A 47 -37.52 -21.67 -19.11
CA LEU A 47 -37.78 -21.70 -17.67
C LEU A 47 -39.25 -21.39 -17.42
N THR A 48 -39.89 -22.17 -16.54
CA THR A 48 -41.26 -21.86 -16.13
C THR A 48 -41.32 -20.51 -15.39
N LYS A 49 -42.44 -19.78 -15.52
CA LYS A 49 -42.65 -18.51 -14.80
C LYS A 49 -42.43 -18.64 -13.28
N PRO A 50 -42.94 -19.68 -12.58
CA PRO A 50 -42.64 -19.88 -11.16
C PRO A 50 -41.15 -20.05 -10.86
N GLN A 51 -40.40 -20.76 -11.72
CA GLN A 51 -38.95 -20.93 -11.53
C GLN A 51 -38.18 -19.62 -11.68
N LEU A 52 -38.58 -18.77 -12.64
CA LEU A 52 -38.02 -17.43 -12.80
C LEU A 52 -38.31 -16.57 -11.58
N GLU A 53 -39.56 -16.53 -11.12
CA GLU A 53 -39.95 -15.79 -9.92
C GLU A 53 -39.16 -16.24 -8.68
N GLU A 54 -38.95 -17.54 -8.50
CA GLU A 54 -38.12 -18.09 -7.42
C GLU A 54 -36.67 -17.60 -7.53
N ILE A 55 -36.05 -17.69 -8.72
CA ILE A 55 -34.68 -17.23 -8.93
C ILE A 55 -34.57 -15.74 -8.58
N LEU A 56 -35.48 -14.92 -9.09
CA LEU A 56 -35.48 -13.47 -8.85
C LEU A 56 -35.67 -13.15 -7.36
N PHE A 57 -36.56 -13.86 -6.66
CA PHE A 57 -36.84 -13.64 -5.24
C PHE A 57 -35.63 -13.92 -4.33
N PHE A 58 -34.86 -14.98 -4.61
CA PHE A 58 -33.68 -15.34 -3.81
C PHE A 58 -32.38 -14.66 -4.28
N THR A 59 -32.43 -13.88 -5.36
CA THR A 59 -31.26 -13.17 -5.89
C THR A 59 -31.02 -11.87 -5.11
N PRO A 60 -29.78 -11.59 -4.66
CA PRO A 60 -29.43 -10.29 -4.10
C PRO A 60 -29.71 -9.11 -5.04
N ASN A 61 -30.20 -7.99 -4.49
CA ASN A 61 -30.61 -6.81 -5.28
C ASN A 61 -29.56 -6.30 -6.27
N ASN A 62 -28.27 -6.34 -5.89
CA ASN A 62 -27.17 -5.92 -6.75
C ASN A 62 -27.06 -6.75 -8.04
N TYR A 63 -27.39 -8.05 -7.99
CA TYR A 63 -27.41 -8.91 -9.16
C TYR A 63 -28.75 -8.90 -9.89
N LEU A 64 -29.85 -8.60 -9.20
CA LEU A 64 -31.15 -8.41 -9.85
C LEU A 64 -31.06 -7.32 -10.94
N GLN A 65 -30.33 -6.24 -10.67
CA GLN A 65 -30.10 -5.18 -11.67
C GLN A 65 -29.36 -5.68 -12.92
N LEU A 66 -28.43 -6.66 -12.80
CA LEU A 66 -27.80 -7.28 -13.97
C LEU A 66 -28.82 -8.04 -14.83
N PHE A 67 -29.81 -8.66 -14.19
CA PHE A 67 -30.83 -9.46 -14.87
C PHE A 67 -31.84 -8.56 -15.58
N LEU A 68 -32.20 -7.42 -14.97
CA LEU A 68 -33.08 -6.42 -15.56
C LEU A 68 -32.45 -5.72 -16.76
N ASN A 69 -31.13 -5.48 -16.72
CA ASN A 69 -30.40 -4.86 -17.82
C ASN A 69 -30.12 -5.84 -18.97
N ASN A 70 -29.91 -7.11 -18.65
CA ASN A 70 -29.59 -8.15 -19.61
C ASN A 70 -30.15 -9.50 -19.15
N ASN A 71 -31.22 -9.96 -19.82
CA ASN A 71 -31.88 -11.23 -19.51
C ASN A 71 -30.92 -12.42 -19.58
N CYS A 72 -29.85 -12.35 -20.37
CA CYS A 72 -28.85 -13.41 -20.48
C CYS A 72 -27.99 -13.57 -19.21
N SER A 73 -27.89 -12.54 -18.38
CA SER A 73 -27.12 -12.56 -17.13
C SER A 73 -27.60 -13.65 -16.17
N LEU A 74 -28.91 -13.90 -16.09
CA LEU A 74 -29.48 -14.97 -15.25
C LEU A 74 -28.91 -16.34 -15.66
N TYR A 75 -28.85 -16.60 -16.97
CA TYR A 75 -28.33 -17.85 -17.50
C TYR A 75 -26.81 -17.94 -17.37
N THR A 76 -26.10 -16.82 -17.43
CA THR A 76 -24.68 -16.76 -17.08
C THR A 76 -24.44 -17.19 -15.63
N PHE A 77 -25.20 -16.66 -14.67
CA PHE A 77 -25.09 -17.04 -13.26
C PHE A 77 -25.44 -18.51 -13.03
N LEU A 78 -26.46 -19.03 -13.75
CA LEU A 78 -26.76 -20.47 -13.75
C LEU A 78 -25.58 -21.29 -14.29
N SER A 79 -24.96 -20.87 -15.39
CA SER A 79 -23.81 -21.55 -16.01
C SER A 79 -22.54 -21.58 -15.17
N HIS A 80 -22.38 -20.59 -14.30
CA HIS A 80 -21.30 -20.51 -13.32
C HIS A 80 -21.64 -21.21 -11.99
N LYS A 81 -22.86 -21.76 -11.86
CA LYS A 81 -23.37 -22.45 -10.67
C LYS A 81 -23.40 -21.57 -9.42
N VAL A 82 -23.79 -20.31 -9.59
CA VAL A 82 -23.84 -19.31 -8.50
C VAL A 82 -25.25 -18.89 -8.10
N LEU A 83 -26.28 -19.50 -8.70
CA LEU A 83 -27.67 -19.36 -8.26
C LEU A 83 -28.00 -20.40 -7.19
N TYR A 84 -28.53 -19.92 -6.06
CA TYR A 84 -28.86 -20.74 -4.91
C TYR A 84 -30.31 -20.49 -4.48
N LEU A 85 -31.02 -21.56 -4.18
CA LEU A 85 -32.33 -21.52 -3.53
C LEU A 85 -32.16 -22.07 -2.11
N ARG A 86 -32.40 -21.26 -1.09
CA ARG A 86 -32.22 -21.64 0.33
C ARG A 86 -30.86 -22.28 0.64
N ASN A 87 -29.79 -21.69 0.13
CA ASN A 87 -28.42 -22.20 0.26
C ASN A 87 -28.13 -23.53 -0.43
N THR A 88 -29.05 -24.06 -1.25
CA THR A 88 -28.80 -25.18 -2.15
C THR A 88 -28.51 -24.69 -3.57
N PRO A 89 -27.46 -25.18 -4.24
CA PRO A 89 -27.17 -24.80 -5.62
C PRO A 89 -28.26 -25.30 -6.56
N LEU A 90 -28.64 -24.47 -7.53
CA LEU A 90 -29.67 -24.79 -8.50
C LEU A 90 -29.14 -25.76 -9.58
N ASN A 91 -29.07 -27.04 -9.24
CA ASN A 91 -28.57 -28.11 -10.13
C ASN A 91 -29.62 -28.62 -11.12
N TYR A 92 -30.90 -28.39 -10.84
CA TYR A 92 -32.03 -28.73 -11.71
C TYR A 92 -32.91 -27.50 -11.86
N VAL A 93 -33.51 -27.33 -13.03
CA VAL A 93 -34.44 -26.24 -13.33
C VAL A 93 -35.77 -26.77 -13.85
N ASP A 94 -36.86 -26.17 -13.39
CA ASP A 94 -38.19 -26.45 -13.91
C ASP A 94 -38.40 -25.73 -15.25
N VAL A 95 -38.61 -26.50 -16.31
CA VAL A 95 -38.77 -26.01 -17.67
C VAL A 95 -40.12 -26.40 -18.27
N SER A 96 -40.65 -25.51 -19.10
CA SER A 96 -41.67 -25.85 -20.10
C SER A 96 -40.97 -26.54 -21.27
N LEU A 97 -41.42 -27.75 -21.60
CA LEU A 97 -40.93 -28.55 -22.72
C LEU A 97 -42.02 -28.71 -23.76
N ARG A 98 -41.74 -28.27 -24.99
CA ARG A 98 -42.60 -28.47 -26.16
C ARG A 98 -41.86 -29.26 -27.24
N GLU A 99 -42.18 -30.54 -27.36
CA GLU A 99 -41.71 -31.43 -28.43
C GLU A 99 -42.64 -31.32 -29.66
N ILE A 100 -42.11 -31.53 -30.87
CA ILE A 100 -42.90 -31.48 -32.12
C ILE A 100 -44.10 -32.44 -32.01
N LYS A 101 -45.32 -31.91 -32.21
CA LYS A 101 -46.62 -32.63 -32.11
C LYS A 101 -47.05 -33.10 -30.71
N LYS A 102 -46.36 -32.72 -29.62
CA LYS A 102 -46.80 -33.03 -28.25
C LYS A 102 -47.29 -31.79 -27.49
N LYS A 103 -48.20 -32.00 -26.54
CA LYS A 103 -48.63 -30.95 -25.58
C LYS A 103 -47.44 -30.50 -24.73
N GLU A 104 -47.44 -29.22 -24.39
CA GLU A 104 -46.49 -28.61 -23.47
C GLU A 104 -46.55 -29.32 -22.11
N LYS A 105 -45.38 -29.69 -21.57
CA LYS A 105 -45.26 -30.33 -20.26
C LYS A 105 -44.20 -29.64 -19.42
N THR A 106 -44.48 -29.48 -18.14
CA THR A 106 -43.51 -29.00 -17.16
C THR A 106 -42.69 -30.16 -16.62
N VAL A 107 -41.37 -30.10 -16.78
CA VAL A 107 -40.44 -31.14 -16.31
C VAL A 107 -39.24 -30.50 -15.59
N ALA A 108 -38.56 -31.27 -14.75
CA ALA A 108 -37.29 -30.85 -14.16
C ALA A 108 -36.13 -31.44 -14.97
N ILE A 109 -35.20 -30.59 -15.43
CA ILE A 109 -34.01 -31.02 -16.16
C ILE A 109 -32.73 -30.54 -15.47
N PRO A 110 -31.57 -31.22 -15.65
CA PRO A 110 -30.29 -30.73 -15.18
C PRO A 110 -29.99 -29.33 -15.75
N SER A 111 -29.46 -28.44 -14.91
CA SER A 111 -29.10 -27.08 -15.31
C SER A 111 -28.11 -27.05 -16.49
N GLU A 112 -27.17 -28.00 -16.54
CA GLU A 112 -26.24 -28.16 -17.67
C GLU A 112 -26.96 -28.45 -18.98
N LEU A 113 -27.99 -29.28 -18.96
CA LEU A 113 -28.78 -29.61 -20.15
C LEU A 113 -29.57 -28.39 -20.64
N PHE A 114 -30.15 -27.61 -19.71
CA PHE A 114 -30.80 -26.34 -20.02
C PHE A 114 -29.81 -25.33 -20.64
N ILE A 115 -28.59 -25.26 -20.12
CA ILE A 115 -27.54 -24.37 -20.64
C ILE A 115 -27.17 -24.72 -22.09
N GLN A 116 -27.02 -26.00 -22.40
CA GLN A 116 -26.64 -26.44 -23.75
C GLN A 116 -27.75 -26.24 -24.79
N THR A 117 -29.01 -26.21 -24.36
CA THR A 117 -30.19 -26.19 -25.24
C THR A 117 -30.80 -24.81 -25.39
N TYR A 118 -30.99 -24.08 -24.28
CA TYR A 118 -31.55 -22.74 -24.30
C TYR A 118 -30.48 -21.65 -24.32
N TYR A 119 -29.59 -21.60 -23.33
CA TYR A 119 -28.63 -20.50 -23.15
C TYR A 119 -27.68 -20.37 -24.35
N LYS A 120 -27.12 -21.48 -24.84
CA LYS A 120 -26.26 -21.52 -26.03
C LYS A 120 -26.94 -20.93 -27.28
N ASN A 121 -28.25 -21.12 -27.43
CA ASN A 121 -29.00 -20.72 -28.62
C ASN A 121 -29.61 -19.32 -28.53
N HIS A 122 -30.12 -18.93 -27.36
CA HIS A 122 -30.82 -17.65 -27.15
C HIS A 122 -29.87 -16.52 -26.70
N CYS A 123 -28.73 -16.86 -26.09
CA CYS A 123 -27.74 -15.91 -25.59
C CYS A 123 -26.35 -16.19 -26.17
N LYS A 124 -26.28 -16.42 -27.49
CA LYS A 124 -25.08 -16.86 -28.21
C LYS A 124 -23.81 -16.08 -27.86
N LEU A 125 -23.91 -14.75 -27.78
CA LEU A 125 -22.76 -13.88 -27.51
C LEU A 125 -22.23 -14.08 -26.08
N SER A 126 -23.10 -14.00 -25.07
CA SER A 126 -22.72 -14.23 -23.66
C SER A 126 -22.23 -15.67 -23.45
N TYR A 127 -22.87 -16.65 -24.11
CA TYR A 127 -22.42 -18.04 -24.08
C TYR A 127 -21.00 -18.21 -24.60
N LYS A 128 -20.67 -17.59 -25.75
CA LYS A 128 -19.30 -17.59 -26.32
C LYS A 128 -18.31 -16.88 -25.40
N GLN A 129 -18.71 -15.80 -24.74
CA GLN A 129 -17.82 -15.05 -23.84
C GLN A 129 -17.33 -15.88 -22.65
N LYS A 130 -18.13 -16.85 -22.20
CA LYS A 130 -17.78 -17.76 -21.08
C LYS A 130 -16.35 -18.32 -21.18
N GLU A 131 -15.91 -18.72 -22.37
CA GLU A 131 -14.59 -19.33 -22.61
C GLU A 131 -13.43 -18.40 -22.20
N PHE A 132 -13.58 -17.09 -22.34
CA PHE A 132 -12.57 -16.11 -21.92
C PHE A 132 -12.47 -15.93 -20.41
N PHE A 133 -13.47 -16.41 -19.66
CA PHE A 133 -13.55 -16.32 -18.20
C PHE A 133 -13.26 -17.65 -17.50
N GLU A 134 -12.85 -18.67 -18.25
CA GLU A 134 -12.37 -19.95 -17.71
C GLU A 134 -10.92 -19.84 -17.18
N THR A 135 -10.58 -20.70 -16.22
CA THR A 135 -9.23 -20.79 -15.64
C THR A 135 -8.19 -21.05 -16.72
N GLY A 136 -7.09 -20.29 -16.73
CA GLY A 136 -6.03 -20.34 -17.75
C GLY A 136 -6.14 -19.26 -18.83
N ARG A 137 -7.35 -18.76 -19.13
CA ARG A 137 -7.56 -17.62 -20.04
C ARG A 137 -7.93 -16.33 -19.30
N LEU A 138 -8.57 -16.48 -18.14
CA LEU A 138 -9.06 -15.40 -17.30
C LEU A 138 -8.01 -14.31 -17.03
N LYS A 139 -6.77 -14.66 -16.67
CA LYS A 139 -5.71 -13.64 -16.44
C LYS A 139 -5.46 -12.74 -17.64
N LYS A 140 -5.44 -13.30 -18.87
CA LYS A 140 -5.26 -12.54 -20.12
C LYS A 140 -6.49 -11.68 -20.44
N THR A 141 -7.68 -12.18 -20.12
CA THR A 141 -8.93 -11.44 -20.30
C THR A 141 -8.98 -10.25 -19.34
N LEU A 142 -8.73 -10.49 -18.04
CA LEU A 142 -8.70 -9.46 -17.01
C LEU A 142 -7.68 -8.37 -17.33
N SER A 143 -6.48 -8.71 -17.81
CA SER A 143 -5.47 -7.69 -18.15
C SER A 143 -5.90 -6.75 -19.27
N LYS A 144 -6.76 -7.22 -20.20
CA LYS A 144 -7.31 -6.40 -21.29
C LYS A 144 -8.48 -5.52 -20.86
N ILE A 145 -9.35 -6.03 -19.98
CA ILE A 145 -10.60 -5.35 -19.62
C ILE A 145 -10.51 -4.52 -18.34
N THR A 146 -9.44 -4.66 -17.54
CA THR A 146 -9.27 -3.86 -16.31
C THR A 146 -9.00 -2.41 -16.69
N PRO A 147 -9.89 -1.46 -16.35
CA PRO A 147 -9.70 -0.07 -16.71
C PRO A 147 -8.67 0.57 -15.80
N LYS A 148 -8.13 1.72 -16.23
CA LYS A 148 -7.46 2.64 -15.32
C LYS A 148 -8.48 3.10 -14.27
N LEU A 149 -8.09 3.12 -13.00
CA LEU A 149 -9.00 3.53 -11.93
C LEU A 149 -9.42 4.99 -12.13
N PRO A 150 -10.70 5.32 -11.87
CA PRO A 150 -11.18 6.66 -12.07
C PRO A 150 -10.63 7.59 -10.99
N THR A 151 -10.10 8.74 -11.40
CA THR A 151 -9.52 9.74 -10.50
C THR A 151 -10.50 10.87 -10.17
N THR A 152 -11.55 11.02 -10.97
CA THR A 152 -12.62 12.01 -10.77
C THR A 152 -13.99 11.35 -10.64
N LYS A 153 -14.96 12.09 -10.06
CA LYS A 153 -16.37 11.66 -10.01
C LYS A 153 -16.93 11.41 -11.41
N THR A 154 -16.59 12.26 -12.38
CA THR A 154 -17.08 12.16 -13.76
C THR A 154 -16.52 10.90 -14.44
N GLU A 155 -15.21 10.67 -14.35
CA GLU A 155 -14.58 9.44 -14.86
C GLU A 155 -15.23 8.19 -14.27
N CYS A 156 -15.47 8.19 -12.95
CA CYS A 156 -16.09 7.05 -12.29
C CYS A 156 -17.51 6.78 -12.81
N ARG A 157 -18.31 7.83 -12.98
CA ARG A 157 -19.68 7.72 -13.51
C ARG A 157 -19.68 7.14 -14.92
N THR A 158 -18.79 7.62 -15.78
CA THR A 158 -18.64 7.12 -17.16
C THR A 158 -18.22 5.66 -17.17
N GLN A 159 -17.25 5.28 -16.34
CA GLN A 159 -16.81 3.88 -16.24
C GLN A 159 -17.92 2.98 -15.72
N TRP A 160 -18.65 3.38 -14.67
CA TRP A 160 -19.79 2.61 -14.16
C TRP A 160 -20.84 2.37 -15.26
N LYS A 161 -21.18 3.41 -16.04
CA LYS A 161 -22.11 3.30 -17.17
C LYS A 161 -21.58 2.35 -18.25
N SER A 162 -20.28 2.38 -18.56
CA SER A 162 -19.68 1.45 -19.52
C SER A 162 -19.81 -0.01 -19.08
N TRP A 163 -19.71 -0.29 -17.77
CA TRP A 163 -19.94 -1.62 -17.22
C TRP A 163 -21.40 -2.05 -17.27
N GLN A 164 -22.35 -1.12 -17.25
CA GLN A 164 -23.77 -1.47 -17.42
C GLN A 164 -24.06 -2.05 -18.81
N GLN A 165 -23.27 -1.69 -19.82
CA GLN A 165 -23.45 -2.09 -21.22
C GLN A 165 -22.49 -3.20 -21.66
N ASN A 166 -21.55 -3.61 -20.80
CA ASN A 166 -20.48 -4.52 -21.16
C ASN A 166 -20.91 -5.98 -20.93
N ILE A 167 -20.89 -6.78 -22.00
CA ILE A 167 -21.22 -8.23 -22.02
C ILE A 167 -20.29 -9.11 -21.15
N ASN A 168 -19.16 -8.56 -20.73
CA ASN A 168 -18.25 -9.27 -19.84
C ASN A 168 -18.68 -9.19 -18.37
N THR A 169 -19.56 -8.24 -18.04
CA THR A 169 -19.89 -7.91 -16.65
C THR A 169 -20.56 -9.07 -15.94
N GLU A 170 -21.50 -9.75 -16.59
CA GLU A 170 -22.19 -10.90 -16.02
C GLU A 170 -21.22 -12.04 -15.64
N HIS A 171 -20.19 -12.29 -16.45
CA HIS A 171 -19.19 -13.32 -16.17
C HIS A 171 -18.29 -12.94 -15.01
N ILE A 172 -17.83 -11.68 -14.97
CA ILE A 172 -17.00 -11.15 -13.88
C ILE A 172 -17.77 -11.22 -12.56
N CYS A 173 -19.03 -10.80 -12.57
CA CYS A 173 -19.85 -10.81 -11.37
C CYS A 173 -20.26 -12.22 -10.94
N ALA A 174 -20.48 -13.15 -11.87
CA ALA A 174 -20.66 -14.55 -11.52
C ALA A 174 -19.41 -15.14 -10.83
N ILE A 175 -18.20 -14.87 -11.34
CA ILE A 175 -16.96 -15.32 -10.68
C ILE A 175 -16.79 -14.67 -9.31
N THR A 176 -17.06 -13.36 -9.21
CA THR A 176 -16.98 -12.62 -7.94
C THR A 176 -17.93 -13.21 -6.90
N GLN A 177 -19.17 -13.52 -7.31
CA GLN A 177 -20.16 -14.17 -6.47
C GLN A 177 -19.70 -15.57 -6.04
N LYS A 178 -19.08 -16.34 -6.94
CA LYS A 178 -18.52 -17.65 -6.62
C LYS A 178 -17.44 -17.59 -5.53
N ILE A 179 -16.56 -16.59 -5.61
CA ILE A 179 -15.54 -16.33 -4.59
C ILE A 179 -16.19 -15.97 -3.24
N GLU A 180 -17.22 -15.12 -3.25
CA GLU A 180 -17.94 -14.72 -2.03
C GLU A 180 -18.65 -15.92 -1.37
N LEU A 181 -19.35 -16.73 -2.17
CA LEU A 181 -20.02 -17.94 -1.71
C LEU A 181 -19.02 -18.93 -1.08
N ALA A 182 -17.87 -19.14 -1.71
CA ALA A 182 -16.82 -19.99 -1.16
C ALA A 182 -16.28 -19.47 0.19
N ASN A 183 -16.15 -18.14 0.35
CA ASN A 183 -15.73 -17.54 1.63
C ASN A 183 -16.80 -17.72 2.72
N LYS A 184 -18.09 -17.54 2.39
CA LYS A 184 -19.19 -17.79 3.34
C LYS A 184 -19.26 -19.26 3.75
N ALA A 185 -19.09 -20.17 2.79
CA ALA A 185 -19.06 -21.61 3.02
C ALA A 185 -17.89 -22.03 3.92
N GLU A 186 -16.72 -21.43 3.77
CA GLU A 186 -15.56 -21.70 4.64
C GLU A 186 -15.80 -21.23 6.08
N VAL A 187 -16.43 -20.06 6.27
CA VAL A 187 -16.83 -19.60 7.61
C VAL A 187 -17.86 -20.55 8.24
N TYR A 188 -18.80 -21.06 7.45
CA TYR A 188 -19.80 -22.03 7.90
C TYR A 188 -19.16 -23.36 8.29
N LEU A 189 -18.27 -23.91 7.46
CA LEU A 189 -17.51 -25.14 7.75
C LEU A 189 -16.74 -25.04 9.08
N ASN A 190 -16.13 -23.89 9.37
CA ASN A 190 -15.40 -23.68 10.62
C ASN A 190 -16.31 -23.59 11.86
N LYS A 191 -17.58 -23.21 11.68
CA LYS A 191 -18.56 -23.05 12.76
C LYS A 191 -19.42 -24.30 12.98
N THR A 192 -19.49 -25.20 12.00
CA THR A 192 -20.38 -26.37 12.02
C THR A 192 -19.57 -27.65 11.73
N PRO A 193 -19.03 -28.32 12.77
CA PRO A 193 -18.23 -29.53 12.60
C PRO A 193 -19.06 -30.75 12.14
N SER A 194 -20.38 -30.76 12.33
CA SER A 194 -21.26 -31.91 12.09
C SER A 194 -21.75 -32.09 10.64
N LEU A 195 -21.14 -31.40 9.67
CA LEU A 195 -21.55 -31.49 8.26
C LEU A 195 -21.32 -32.88 7.66
N SER A 196 -22.26 -33.32 6.81
CA SER A 196 -22.18 -34.58 6.07
C SER A 196 -21.00 -34.60 5.08
N LEU A 197 -20.59 -35.80 4.67
CA LEU A 197 -19.51 -35.97 3.67
C LEU A 197 -19.82 -35.24 2.35
N SER A 198 -21.08 -35.28 1.92
CA SER A 198 -21.53 -34.61 0.69
C SER A 198 -21.41 -33.08 0.80
N GLU A 199 -21.85 -32.50 1.92
CA GLU A 199 -21.74 -31.06 2.16
C GLU A 199 -20.27 -30.62 2.24
N ARG A 200 -19.43 -31.36 2.98
CA ARG A 200 -17.99 -31.10 3.07
C ARG A 200 -17.32 -31.17 1.70
N SER A 201 -17.66 -32.16 0.88
CA SER A 201 -17.15 -32.30 -0.49
C SER A 201 -17.56 -31.09 -1.36
N GLY A 202 -18.82 -30.66 -1.26
CA GLY A 202 -19.32 -29.47 -1.95
C GLY A 202 -18.56 -28.19 -1.58
N ILE A 203 -18.32 -27.96 -0.28
CA ILE A 203 -17.55 -26.81 0.21
C ILE A 203 -16.10 -26.88 -0.26
N ASN A 204 -15.47 -28.06 -0.21
CA ASN A 204 -14.10 -28.26 -0.67
C ASN A 204 -13.95 -27.99 -2.17
N ARG A 205 -14.95 -28.37 -2.99
CA ARG A 205 -14.98 -28.03 -4.42
C ARG A 205 -15.02 -26.52 -4.64
N LEU A 206 -15.93 -25.81 -3.97
CA LEU A 206 -16.01 -24.34 -4.03
C LEU A 206 -14.70 -23.67 -3.59
N ARG A 207 -14.04 -24.22 -2.56
CA ARG A 207 -12.73 -23.75 -2.08
C ARG A 207 -11.65 -23.91 -3.14
N LYS A 208 -11.60 -25.05 -3.81
CA LYS A 208 -10.65 -25.31 -4.91
C LYS A 208 -10.86 -24.32 -6.05
N GLU A 209 -12.09 -24.20 -6.53
CA GLU A 209 -12.45 -23.27 -7.61
C GLU A 209 -12.11 -21.82 -7.24
N ARG A 210 -12.45 -21.38 -6.02
CA ARG A 210 -12.05 -20.07 -5.50
C ARG A 210 -10.54 -19.88 -5.60
N ASN A 211 -9.76 -20.83 -5.11
CA ASN A 211 -8.31 -20.72 -5.10
C ASN A 211 -7.73 -20.65 -6.52
N ASP A 212 -8.33 -21.36 -7.48
CA ASP A 212 -7.92 -21.31 -8.88
C ASP A 212 -8.23 -19.93 -9.50
N TYR A 213 -9.41 -19.36 -9.25
CA TYR A 213 -9.70 -17.98 -9.63
C TYR A 213 -8.76 -16.97 -8.96
N LEU A 214 -8.48 -17.12 -7.66
CA LEU A 214 -7.62 -16.18 -6.92
C LEU A 214 -6.18 -16.14 -7.45
N LYS A 215 -5.69 -17.19 -8.12
CA LYS A 215 -4.37 -17.19 -8.80
C LYS A 215 -4.36 -16.33 -10.08
N GLU A 216 -5.51 -16.19 -10.74
CA GLU A 216 -5.66 -15.47 -12.00
C GLU A 216 -5.84 -13.95 -11.81
N PHE A 217 -6.46 -13.53 -10.69
CA PHE A 217 -6.66 -12.13 -10.36
C PHE A 217 -5.47 -11.50 -9.61
N THR A 218 -5.11 -10.27 -9.96
CA THR A 218 -4.30 -9.40 -9.11
C THR A 218 -5.10 -8.86 -7.91
N GLU A 219 -4.43 -8.40 -6.85
CA GLU A 219 -5.12 -7.79 -5.68
C GLU A 219 -6.00 -6.60 -6.08
N LEU A 220 -5.52 -5.76 -7.00
CA LEU A 220 -6.25 -4.61 -7.52
C LEU A 220 -7.54 -5.05 -8.24
N GLN A 221 -7.43 -6.02 -9.15
CA GLN A 221 -8.59 -6.53 -9.90
C GLN A 221 -9.65 -7.11 -8.97
N ARG A 222 -9.25 -7.87 -7.94
CA ARG A 222 -10.20 -8.38 -6.95
C ARG A 222 -10.94 -7.27 -6.24
N SER A 223 -10.22 -6.22 -5.83
CA SER A 223 -10.83 -5.08 -5.14
C SER A 223 -11.78 -4.32 -6.07
N TYR A 224 -11.37 -4.08 -7.32
CA TYR A 224 -12.16 -3.35 -8.31
C TYR A 224 -13.44 -4.09 -8.69
N PHE A 225 -13.33 -5.35 -9.12
CA PHE A 225 -14.47 -6.12 -9.59
C PHE A 225 -15.42 -6.53 -8.46
N SER A 226 -14.90 -6.75 -7.24
CA SER A 226 -15.76 -6.91 -6.06
C SER A 226 -16.57 -5.64 -5.77
N ASN A 227 -15.94 -4.45 -5.84
CA ASN A 227 -16.66 -3.19 -5.66
C ASN A 227 -17.68 -2.93 -6.78
N LEU A 228 -17.35 -3.26 -8.03
CA LEU A 228 -18.27 -3.19 -9.17
C LEU A 228 -19.51 -4.05 -8.96
N CYS A 229 -19.31 -5.34 -8.66
CA CYS A 229 -20.40 -6.31 -8.60
C CYS A 229 -21.26 -6.16 -7.33
N ASN A 230 -20.66 -5.80 -6.20
CA ASN A 230 -21.39 -5.60 -4.95
C ASN A 230 -22.20 -4.30 -4.91
N ASN A 231 -21.82 -3.32 -5.75
CA ASN A 231 -22.49 -2.02 -5.84
C ASN A 231 -23.02 -1.75 -7.26
N TYR A 232 -23.33 -2.81 -8.01
CA TYR A 232 -23.77 -2.68 -9.39
C TYR A 232 -25.11 -1.93 -9.49
N ASP A 233 -25.95 -2.03 -8.46
CA ASP A 233 -27.22 -1.32 -8.30
C ASP A 233 -27.07 0.16 -7.92
N SER A 234 -25.88 0.59 -7.49
CA SER A 234 -25.67 1.94 -6.97
C SER A 234 -24.37 2.54 -7.45
N ARG A 235 -24.49 3.39 -8.48
CA ARG A 235 -23.42 4.27 -8.96
C ARG A 235 -22.74 5.05 -7.82
N ALA A 236 -23.51 5.55 -6.86
CA ALA A 236 -22.98 6.31 -5.74
C ALA A 236 -22.08 5.45 -4.83
N LYS A 237 -22.53 4.24 -4.48
CA LYS A 237 -21.73 3.30 -3.66
C LYS A 237 -20.49 2.83 -4.42
N PHE A 238 -20.62 2.48 -5.71
CA PHE A 238 -19.48 2.11 -6.55
C PHE A 238 -18.42 3.23 -6.58
N CYS A 239 -18.83 4.47 -6.83
CA CYS A 239 -17.91 5.60 -6.96
C CYS A 239 -17.36 6.13 -5.64
N SER A 240 -18.01 5.86 -4.50
CA SER A 240 -17.46 6.19 -3.18
C SER A 240 -16.08 5.55 -2.94
N SER A 241 -15.83 4.44 -3.63
CA SER A 241 -14.57 3.72 -3.61
C SER A 241 -13.51 4.25 -4.58
N TYR A 242 -13.68 5.37 -5.30
CA TYR A 242 -12.62 5.92 -6.17
C TYR A 242 -12.53 7.44 -6.26
N SER A 243 -13.63 8.17 -6.07
CA SER A 243 -13.61 9.64 -6.21
C SER A 243 -13.27 10.36 -4.89
N ASP A 244 -12.42 11.39 -4.96
CA ASP A 244 -12.05 12.27 -3.83
C ASP A 244 -11.55 11.51 -2.59
N GLN A 245 -10.79 10.44 -2.83
CA GLN A 245 -10.39 9.55 -1.75
C GLN A 245 -9.25 10.08 -0.92
N ASP A 246 -9.37 9.88 0.39
CA ASP A 246 -8.22 9.92 1.27
C ASP A 246 -7.19 8.85 0.86
N TYR A 247 -5.92 9.17 1.07
CA TYR A 247 -4.81 8.33 0.68
C TYR A 247 -4.84 6.95 1.33
N TRP A 248 -5.45 6.84 2.53
CA TRP A 248 -5.58 5.57 3.23
C TRP A 248 -6.54 4.63 2.50
N THR A 249 -7.63 5.17 1.96
CA THR A 249 -8.58 4.39 1.13
C THR A 249 -7.92 3.87 -0.14
N LYS A 250 -7.08 4.67 -0.81
CA LYS A 250 -6.29 4.22 -1.98
C LYS A 250 -5.39 3.03 -1.66
N ILE A 251 -4.85 2.95 -0.45
CA ILE A 251 -4.05 1.79 0.01
C ILE A 251 -4.95 0.57 0.24
N SER A 252 -6.11 0.75 0.89
CA SER A 252 -7.09 -0.33 1.09
C SER A 252 -7.59 -0.91 -0.24
N ASN A 253 -7.69 -0.06 -1.26
CA ASN A 253 -8.12 -0.42 -2.61
C ASN A 253 -7.00 -0.95 -3.52
N PHE A 254 -5.76 -1.04 -3.02
CA PHE A 254 -4.59 -1.50 -3.77
C PHE A 254 -4.19 -0.60 -4.95
N GLU A 255 -4.67 0.64 -4.97
CA GLU A 255 -4.25 1.67 -5.93
C GLU A 255 -2.84 2.16 -5.62
N VAL A 256 -2.49 2.11 -4.33
CA VAL A 256 -1.19 2.52 -3.81
C VAL A 256 -0.58 1.36 -3.00
N PRO A 257 0.74 1.10 -3.10
CA PRO A 257 1.38 0.00 -2.38
C PRO A 257 1.26 0.07 -0.86
N LYS A 258 1.05 -1.09 -0.23
CA LYS A 258 0.92 -1.26 1.23
C LYS A 258 2.14 -0.78 2.03
N TYR A 259 3.35 -0.80 1.45
CA TYR A 259 4.55 -0.38 2.17
C TYR A 259 4.46 1.07 2.67
N LYS A 260 3.68 1.91 1.99
CA LYS A 260 3.49 3.33 2.33
C LYS A 260 2.79 3.57 3.67
N VAL A 261 2.10 2.56 4.21
CA VAL A 261 1.50 2.62 5.56
C VAL A 261 2.10 1.58 6.51
N ALA A 262 2.81 0.58 5.98
CA ALA A 262 3.29 -0.56 6.74
C ALA A 262 4.15 -0.15 7.94
N TRP A 263 5.01 0.86 7.82
CA TRP A 263 5.83 1.33 8.93
C TRP A 263 5.02 1.92 10.07
N LYS A 264 4.12 2.85 9.73
CA LYS A 264 3.24 3.49 10.70
C LYS A 264 2.36 2.45 11.40
N CYS A 265 1.85 1.47 10.66
CA CYS A 265 1.04 0.38 11.21
C CYS A 265 1.82 -0.59 12.10
N LYS A 266 3.08 -0.92 11.77
CA LYS A 266 3.95 -1.74 12.64
C LYS A 266 4.15 -1.09 14.01
N GLN A 267 4.41 0.22 14.01
CA GLN A 267 4.57 1.00 15.24
C GLN A 267 3.24 1.10 16.01
N PHE A 268 2.16 1.44 15.31
CA PHE A 268 0.83 1.58 15.90
C PHE A 268 0.34 0.29 16.55
N LEU A 269 0.47 -0.84 15.85
CA LEU A 269 0.03 -2.16 16.34
C LEU A 269 1.09 -2.86 17.21
N LYS A 270 2.28 -2.29 17.36
CA LYS A 270 3.44 -2.89 18.03
C LYS A 270 3.78 -4.29 17.49
N LYS A 271 3.66 -4.48 16.17
CA LYS A 271 3.93 -5.75 15.47
C LYS A 271 5.14 -5.65 14.55
N LYS A 272 5.95 -6.72 14.48
CA LYS A 272 7.10 -6.81 13.56
C LYS A 272 6.66 -7.07 12.11
N SER A 273 5.65 -7.92 11.92
CA SER A 273 5.02 -8.25 10.63
C SER A 273 3.55 -7.84 10.63
N LEU A 274 3.01 -7.54 9.46
CA LEU A 274 1.62 -7.12 9.29
C LEU A 274 0.89 -8.05 8.33
N THR A 275 -0.30 -8.48 8.72
CA THR A 275 -1.27 -9.13 7.83
C THR A 275 -2.10 -8.08 7.07
N LYS A 276 -2.86 -8.51 6.05
CA LYS A 276 -3.84 -7.64 5.38
C LYS A 276 -4.88 -7.08 6.36
N SER A 277 -5.31 -7.90 7.31
CA SER A 277 -6.26 -7.49 8.36
C SER A 277 -5.66 -6.39 9.26
N ASP A 278 -4.38 -6.52 9.63
CA ASP A 278 -3.67 -5.51 10.42
C ASP A 278 -3.60 -4.15 9.71
N ILE A 279 -3.28 -4.15 8.41
CA ILE A 279 -3.24 -2.93 7.59
C ILE A 279 -4.63 -2.27 7.54
N ASN A 280 -5.68 -3.05 7.30
CA ASN A 280 -7.05 -2.51 7.25
C ASN A 280 -7.51 -1.98 8.61
N LYS A 281 -7.17 -2.64 9.72
CA LYS A 281 -7.46 -2.16 11.07
C LYS A 281 -6.77 -0.82 11.35
N CYS A 282 -5.51 -0.71 10.95
CA CYS A 282 -4.71 0.50 11.07
C CYS A 282 -5.29 1.66 10.22
N ILE A 283 -5.62 1.42 8.96
CA ILE A 283 -6.26 2.40 8.06
C ILE A 283 -7.60 2.89 8.64
N ARG A 284 -8.45 1.98 9.15
CA ARG A 284 -9.70 2.36 9.81
C ARG A 284 -9.46 3.31 10.97
N LYS A 285 -8.44 3.06 11.79
CA LYS A 285 -8.07 3.94 12.90
C LYS A 285 -7.58 5.31 12.41
N PHE A 286 -6.74 5.36 11.37
CA PHE A 286 -6.27 6.65 10.83
C PHE A 286 -7.39 7.50 10.23
N ARG A 287 -8.44 6.85 9.71
CA ARG A 287 -9.63 7.54 9.19
C ARG A 287 -10.59 7.98 10.29
N SER A 288 -10.72 7.21 11.39
CA SER A 288 -11.66 7.54 12.48
C SER A 288 -11.05 8.42 13.59
N ASP A 289 -9.73 8.43 13.75
CA ASP A 289 -9.01 9.22 14.75
C ASP A 289 -7.85 9.95 14.07
N ASN A 290 -8.13 11.21 13.70
CA ASN A 290 -7.22 12.05 12.94
C ASN A 290 -5.90 12.36 13.70
N LEU A 291 -5.96 12.45 15.04
CA LEU A 291 -4.81 12.75 15.88
C LEU A 291 -3.87 11.55 16.04
N SER A 292 -4.33 10.33 15.76
CA SER A 292 -3.51 9.12 15.93
C SER A 292 -2.18 9.17 15.18
N CYS A 293 -2.15 9.76 13.98
CA CYS A 293 -0.93 9.89 13.17
C CYS A 293 0.04 10.96 13.69
N SER A 294 -0.43 11.93 14.47
CA SER A 294 0.42 13.00 15.03
C SER A 294 1.27 12.51 16.20
N ARG A 295 0.73 11.55 16.98
CA ARG A 295 1.33 11.01 18.20
C ARG A 295 2.04 9.68 18.01
N ILE A 296 1.55 8.85 17.08
CA ILE A 296 1.98 7.46 16.89
C ILE A 296 2.54 7.27 15.48
N GLY A 297 3.63 6.52 15.38
CA GLY A 297 4.19 6.12 14.09
C GLY A 297 5.56 6.71 13.74
N ALA A 298 6.05 7.67 14.52
CA ALA A 298 7.45 8.08 14.48
C ALA A 298 8.29 6.95 15.08
N ARG A 299 9.29 6.46 14.34
CA ARG A 299 10.24 5.47 14.86
C ARG A 299 10.98 6.11 16.05
N GLN A 300 10.66 5.74 17.30
CA GLN A 300 11.40 6.07 18.53
C GLN A 300 12.11 7.44 18.53
N LYS A 301 11.36 8.56 18.47
CA LYS A 301 11.89 9.95 18.48
C LYS A 301 12.82 10.35 17.32
N SER A 302 12.73 9.69 16.16
CA SER A 302 13.67 9.93 15.04
C SER A 302 13.32 11.06 14.06
N VAL A 303 12.28 11.86 14.35
CA VAL A 303 11.73 12.86 13.41
C VAL A 303 11.14 14.08 14.13
N LEU A 304 10.87 15.15 13.37
CA LEU A 304 10.19 16.37 13.83
C LEU A 304 8.80 16.06 14.40
N TYR A 305 8.57 16.46 15.64
CA TYR A 305 7.36 16.16 16.41
C TYR A 305 6.67 17.45 16.91
N PRO A 306 5.33 17.51 16.96
CA PRO A 306 4.37 16.50 16.49
C PRO A 306 4.39 16.33 14.97
N MET A 307 4.09 15.11 14.50
CA MET A 307 3.84 14.88 13.08
C MET A 307 2.48 15.48 12.69
N PRO A 308 2.22 15.71 11.40
CA PRO A 308 0.90 16.14 10.94
C PRO A 308 -0.18 15.11 11.25
N GLU A 309 -1.43 15.58 11.27
CA GLU A 309 -2.59 14.71 11.49
C GLU A 309 -2.82 13.77 10.30
N CYS A 310 -3.59 12.69 10.50
CA CYS A 310 -3.80 11.67 9.46
C CYS A 310 -4.40 12.25 8.18
N LYS A 311 -5.29 13.25 8.30
CA LYS A 311 -5.91 13.94 7.16
C LYS A 311 -4.89 14.79 6.40
N GLU A 312 -4.06 15.55 7.10
CA GLU A 312 -3.01 16.37 6.49
C GLU A 312 -1.97 15.51 5.76
N ILE A 313 -1.54 14.41 6.38
CA ILE A 313 -0.64 13.44 5.75
C ILE A 313 -1.29 12.85 4.50
N SER A 314 -2.56 12.43 4.59
CA SER A 314 -3.31 11.90 3.45
C SER A 314 -3.37 12.90 2.29
N ASP A 315 -3.72 14.15 2.59
CA ASP A 315 -3.80 15.22 1.59
C ASP A 315 -2.45 15.50 0.93
N ALA A 316 -1.38 15.58 1.72
CA ALA A 316 -0.02 15.79 1.22
C ALA A 316 0.47 14.61 0.37
N LEU A 317 0.16 13.37 0.77
CA LEU A 317 0.53 12.17 0.03
C LEU A 317 -0.27 12.01 -1.28
N ASN A 318 -1.51 12.50 -1.33
CA ASN A 318 -2.34 12.47 -2.53
C ASN A 318 -1.78 13.31 -3.68
N ILE A 319 -1.05 14.39 -3.37
CA ILE A 319 -0.40 15.26 -4.37
C ILE A 319 1.11 14.99 -4.52
N SER A 320 1.68 14.20 -3.62
CA SER A 320 3.10 13.87 -3.55
C SER A 320 3.53 12.95 -4.69
N ARG A 321 4.70 13.25 -5.25
CA ARG A 321 5.32 12.47 -6.34
C ARG A 321 6.65 11.86 -5.96
N LEU A 322 7.16 12.14 -4.76
CA LEU A 322 8.37 11.55 -4.22
C LEU A 322 8.22 10.03 -4.17
N LYS A 323 9.22 9.32 -4.67
CA LYS A 323 9.32 7.87 -4.46
C LYS A 323 9.80 7.68 -3.04
N ASN A 324 9.02 6.93 -2.26
CA ASN A 324 9.25 6.73 -0.84
C ASN A 324 8.95 5.27 -0.46
N ASP A 325 9.59 4.33 -1.16
CA ASP A 325 9.54 2.90 -0.86
C ASP A 325 10.57 2.45 0.19
N TYR A 326 11.28 3.42 0.79
CA TYR A 326 12.25 3.27 1.87
C TYR A 326 11.79 4.01 3.13
N HIS A 327 12.45 3.74 4.24
CA HIS A 327 12.30 4.51 5.48
C HIS A 327 13.69 4.93 5.98
N ASP A 328 13.85 6.21 6.26
CA ASP A 328 15.07 6.78 6.83
C ASP A 328 14.93 6.96 8.36
N CYS A 329 15.97 7.51 9.00
CA CYS A 329 15.93 7.84 10.42
C CYS A 329 16.71 9.12 10.72
N PRO A 330 16.11 10.29 10.42
CA PRO A 330 16.76 11.59 10.53
C PRO A 330 17.52 11.82 11.82
N SER A 331 16.93 11.56 13.00
CA SER A 331 17.63 11.82 14.27
C SER A 331 18.78 10.87 14.59
N LEU A 332 18.81 9.66 14.01
CA LEU A 332 19.95 8.74 14.20
C LEU A 332 21.12 9.14 13.30
N ILE A 333 20.82 9.60 12.08
CA ILE A 333 21.81 10.10 11.12
C ILE A 333 22.35 11.45 11.60
N ASN A 334 21.47 12.31 12.12
CA ASN A 334 21.75 13.66 12.63
C ASN A 334 22.63 14.52 11.71
N ASN A 335 22.48 14.33 10.40
CA ASN A 335 23.10 15.12 9.35
C ASN A 335 22.04 15.35 8.27
N THR A 336 21.48 16.56 8.26
CA THR A 336 20.33 16.92 7.41
C THR A 336 20.67 16.90 5.92
N GLY A 337 21.92 17.21 5.56
CA GLY A 337 22.43 17.08 4.20
C GLY A 337 22.36 15.63 3.72
N ILE A 338 22.90 14.70 4.51
CA ILE A 338 22.91 13.26 4.16
C ILE A 338 21.50 12.71 4.01
N VAL A 339 20.59 13.06 4.92
CA VAL A 339 19.19 12.62 4.84
C VAL A 339 18.53 13.14 3.55
N ASN A 340 18.69 14.42 3.24
CA ASN A 340 18.04 15.00 2.07
C ASN A 340 18.61 14.43 0.76
N VAL A 341 19.93 14.26 0.68
CA VAL A 341 20.61 13.62 -0.44
C VAL A 341 20.10 12.19 -0.65
N PHE A 342 20.05 11.39 0.41
CA PHE A 342 19.52 10.03 0.33
C PHE A 342 18.10 10.00 -0.27
N ARG A 343 17.24 10.93 0.12
CA ARG A 343 15.87 11.04 -0.41
C ARG A 343 15.85 11.40 -1.90
N VAL A 344 16.69 12.35 -2.33
CA VAL A 344 16.83 12.72 -3.75
C VAL A 344 17.34 11.53 -4.56
N LEU A 345 18.40 10.87 -4.08
CA LEU A 345 18.99 9.68 -4.71
C LEU A 345 17.99 8.54 -4.83
N ALA A 346 17.20 8.29 -3.80
CA ALA A 346 16.17 7.25 -3.82
C ALA A 346 15.02 7.60 -4.78
N HIS A 347 14.74 8.88 -5.02
CA HIS A 347 13.74 9.31 -5.99
C HIS A 347 14.19 9.07 -7.44
N PHE A 348 15.42 9.48 -7.78
CA PHE A 348 15.96 9.35 -9.14
C PHE A 348 16.64 7.99 -9.42
N GLY A 349 16.90 7.20 -8.37
CA GLY A 349 17.46 5.85 -8.40
C GLY A 349 16.71 4.87 -9.30
N LYS A 350 17.47 3.95 -9.93
CA LYS A 350 16.94 2.88 -10.81
C LYS A 350 16.52 1.59 -10.07
N GLY A 351 16.54 1.55 -8.74
CA GLY A 351 16.18 0.35 -7.94
C GLY A 351 14.93 0.53 -7.08
N LYS A 352 14.23 -0.57 -6.77
CA LYS A 352 13.29 -0.61 -5.63
C LYS A 352 14.12 -0.54 -4.37
N ALA A 353 13.90 0.45 -3.52
CA ALA A 353 14.57 0.53 -2.22
C ALA A 353 13.90 -0.46 -1.25
N THR A 354 13.86 -1.76 -1.58
CA THR A 354 13.44 -2.82 -0.65
C THR A 354 14.54 -3.03 0.39
N GLN A 355 14.69 -2.06 1.28
CA GLN A 355 15.67 -2.12 2.35
C GLN A 355 15.05 -2.75 3.58
N ALA A 356 15.78 -3.71 4.13
CA ALA A 356 15.31 -4.49 5.25
C ALA A 356 15.05 -3.58 6.47
N PRO A 357 13.98 -3.83 7.25
CA PRO A 357 13.54 -3.03 8.40
C PRO A 357 14.58 -2.69 9.48
N LYS A 358 15.68 -3.43 9.52
CA LYS A 358 16.55 -3.48 10.69
C LYS A 358 17.56 -2.33 10.70
N ASP A 359 17.92 -1.75 9.56
CA ASP A 359 18.91 -0.66 9.50
C ASP A 359 18.52 0.44 8.50
N CYS A 360 18.20 1.63 9.01
CA CYS A 360 17.92 2.84 8.23
C CYS A 360 19.13 3.79 8.17
N VAL A 361 20.17 3.52 8.95
CA VAL A 361 21.37 4.36 9.06
C VAL A 361 22.27 4.06 7.87
N PHE A 362 22.64 2.79 7.69
CA PHE A 362 23.57 2.36 6.65
C PHE A 362 23.17 2.83 5.24
N PRO A 363 21.92 2.64 4.80
CA PRO A 363 21.52 3.10 3.46
C PRO A 363 21.76 4.57 3.17
N SER A 364 21.57 5.44 4.17
CA SER A 364 21.68 6.88 3.99
C SER A 364 23.14 7.28 3.76
N PHE A 365 24.06 6.78 4.58
CA PHE A 365 25.50 7.03 4.40
C PHE A 365 26.06 6.30 3.17
N ALA A 366 25.66 5.05 2.95
CA ALA A 366 26.12 4.24 1.81
C ALA A 366 25.74 4.88 0.47
N SER A 367 24.57 5.52 0.38
CA SER A 367 24.15 6.21 -0.85
C SER A 367 25.13 7.28 -1.31
N ILE A 368 25.78 7.97 -0.36
CA ILE A 368 26.78 8.99 -0.63
C ILE A 368 28.15 8.36 -0.83
N TYR A 369 28.54 7.41 0.04
CA TYR A 369 29.81 6.70 -0.10
C TYR A 369 29.94 6.00 -1.46
N ASN A 370 28.85 5.45 -2.00
CA ASN A 370 28.83 4.84 -3.33
C ASN A 370 29.15 5.85 -4.45
N ILE A 371 28.84 7.13 -4.29
CA ILE A 371 29.24 8.17 -5.24
C ILE A 371 30.77 8.36 -5.18
N TYR A 372 31.36 8.36 -3.98
CA TYR A 372 32.81 8.40 -3.82
C TYR A 372 33.48 7.18 -4.44
N GLN A 373 32.92 5.97 -4.24
CA GLN A 373 33.45 4.75 -4.86
C GLN A 373 33.41 4.80 -6.39
N LYS A 374 32.27 5.19 -6.98
CA LYS A 374 32.13 5.29 -8.44
C LYS A 374 33.12 6.28 -9.05
N ASN A 375 33.40 7.38 -8.36
CA ASN A 375 34.33 8.40 -8.81
C ASN A 375 35.80 8.07 -8.45
N LYS A 376 36.09 6.91 -7.83
CA LYS A 376 37.42 6.53 -7.34
C LYS A 376 38.00 7.54 -6.34
N GLU A 377 37.12 8.13 -5.53
CA GLU A 377 37.42 9.16 -4.53
C GLU A 377 37.27 8.64 -3.09
N GLU A 378 37.32 7.32 -2.84
CA GLU A 378 37.09 6.71 -1.52
C GLU A 378 38.01 7.28 -0.44
N LYS A 379 39.24 7.67 -0.82
CA LYS A 379 40.22 8.30 0.08
C LYS A 379 39.73 9.66 0.62
N LYS A 380 38.76 10.30 -0.02
CA LYS A 380 38.13 11.55 0.43
C LYS A 380 37.00 11.31 1.44
N TRP A 381 36.61 10.07 1.69
CA TRP A 381 35.66 9.74 2.74
C TRP A 381 36.29 9.97 4.12
N PRO A 382 35.74 10.86 4.95
CA PRO A 382 36.45 11.32 6.14
C PRO A 382 36.35 10.37 7.33
N LEU A 383 35.33 9.48 7.37
CA LEU A 383 35.03 8.71 8.57
C LEU A 383 35.93 7.49 8.72
N GLN A 384 36.54 7.40 9.89
CA GLN A 384 37.33 6.25 10.31
C GLN A 384 36.92 5.79 11.71
N ILE A 385 36.92 4.48 11.94
CA ILE A 385 36.77 3.89 13.26
C ILE A 385 38.15 3.46 13.74
N CYS A 386 38.48 3.86 14.96
CA CYS A 386 39.81 3.74 15.53
C CYS A 386 39.77 2.98 16.86
N TYR A 387 40.87 2.31 17.17
CA TYR A 387 41.12 1.74 18.49
C TYR A 387 42.58 1.92 18.87
N LYS A 388 42.87 1.87 20.17
CA LYS A 388 44.23 1.90 20.69
C LYS A 388 44.78 0.47 20.73
N ASP A 389 45.81 0.21 19.94
CA ASP A 389 46.42 -1.12 19.87
C ASP A 389 47.10 -1.47 21.19
N SER A 390 46.78 -2.65 21.74
CA SER A 390 47.23 -3.04 23.08
C SER A 390 48.75 -3.23 23.18
N ILE A 391 49.40 -3.60 22.06
CA ILE A 391 50.83 -3.89 21.96
C ILE A 391 51.60 -2.59 21.65
N SER A 392 51.32 -1.96 20.51
CA SER A 392 52.06 -0.79 20.03
C SER A 392 51.64 0.53 20.68
N LYS A 393 50.52 0.55 21.43
CA LYS A 393 49.89 1.73 22.04
C LYS A 393 49.51 2.85 21.06
N LYS A 394 49.62 2.61 19.75
CA LYS A 394 49.24 3.54 18.68
C LYS A 394 47.78 3.37 18.28
N ASP A 395 47.20 4.45 17.77
CA ASP A 395 45.87 4.42 17.18
C ASP A 395 45.92 3.69 15.83
N ARG A 396 45.06 2.68 15.66
CA ARG A 396 44.80 2.04 14.37
C ARG A 396 43.41 2.42 13.91
N CYS A 397 43.30 2.94 12.68
CA CYS A 397 42.08 3.52 12.14
C CYS A 397 41.73 2.89 10.79
N TYR A 398 40.44 2.62 10.57
CA TYR A 398 39.93 2.01 9.34
C TYR A 398 38.74 2.81 8.81
N PRO A 399 38.66 3.09 7.49
CA PRO A 399 37.51 3.76 6.91
C PRO A 399 36.25 2.93 7.12
N PHE A 400 35.13 3.58 7.41
CA PHE A 400 33.86 2.89 7.62
C PHE A 400 32.64 3.74 7.22
N VAL A 401 31.54 3.06 6.92
CA VAL A 401 30.21 3.65 6.70
C VAL A 401 29.32 3.25 7.89
N PRO A 402 28.71 4.21 8.60
CA PRO A 402 27.88 3.94 9.78
C PRO A 402 26.72 2.97 9.50
N GLY A 403 26.43 2.08 10.46
CA GLY A 403 25.34 1.11 10.40
C GLY A 403 25.74 -0.30 9.94
N ASN A 404 24.76 -1.19 9.86
CA ASN A 404 24.93 -2.63 9.61
C ASN A 404 24.65 -2.99 8.15
N HIS A 405 25.51 -3.83 7.57
CA HIS A 405 25.23 -4.53 6.32
C HIS A 405 25.71 -5.98 6.37
N LYS A 406 25.02 -6.87 5.64
CA LYS A 406 25.33 -8.31 5.67
C LYS A 406 26.70 -8.65 5.06
N SER A 407 27.13 -7.90 4.04
CA SER A 407 28.26 -8.28 3.20
C SER A 407 29.19 -7.14 2.80
N GLU A 408 28.82 -5.87 3.04
CA GLU A 408 29.62 -4.74 2.56
C GLU A 408 30.78 -4.53 3.52
N SER A 409 32.01 -4.72 3.05
CA SER A 409 33.21 -4.73 3.89
C SER A 409 33.44 -3.42 4.64
N TYR A 410 33.00 -2.30 4.06
CA TYR A 410 33.08 -0.97 4.64
C TYR A 410 31.96 -0.66 5.64
N ALA A 411 30.95 -1.52 5.80
CA ALA A 411 29.90 -1.32 6.80
C ALA A 411 30.46 -1.46 8.22
N GLN A 412 30.00 -0.62 9.14
CA GLN A 412 30.51 -0.53 10.51
C GLN A 412 30.64 -1.89 11.20
N ASN A 413 29.62 -2.75 11.08
CA ASN A 413 29.64 -4.08 11.71
C ASN A 413 30.75 -5.00 11.15
N ASN A 414 31.03 -4.90 9.85
CA ASN A 414 32.04 -5.71 9.18
C ASN A 414 33.45 -5.15 9.41
N VAL A 415 33.60 -3.81 9.47
CA VAL A 415 34.86 -3.18 9.86
C VAL A 415 35.24 -3.55 11.29
N VAL A 416 34.30 -3.53 12.24
CA VAL A 416 34.57 -3.97 13.62
C VAL A 416 34.90 -5.45 13.71
N SER A 417 34.19 -6.30 12.96
CA SER A 417 34.52 -7.73 12.85
C SER A 417 35.96 -7.96 12.38
N ASN A 418 36.40 -7.19 11.38
CA ASN A 418 37.78 -7.22 10.90
C ASN A 418 38.78 -6.72 11.94
N ILE A 419 38.44 -5.67 12.69
CA ILE A 419 39.27 -5.16 13.79
C ILE A 419 39.52 -6.25 14.83
N LEU A 420 38.47 -6.93 15.30
CA LEU A 420 38.59 -7.99 16.32
C LEU A 420 39.51 -9.13 15.87
N PHE A 421 39.39 -9.54 14.60
CA PHE A 421 40.25 -10.55 14.00
C PHE A 421 41.71 -10.08 13.88
N GLN A 422 41.94 -8.88 13.32
CA GLN A 422 43.30 -8.35 13.12
C GLN A 422 44.01 -7.99 14.43
N SER A 423 43.27 -7.62 15.47
CA SER A 423 43.79 -7.34 16.80
C SER A 423 43.98 -8.61 17.65
N LYS A 424 43.76 -9.80 17.07
CA LYS A 424 43.83 -11.11 17.76
C LYS A 424 42.93 -11.20 19.01
N LEU A 425 41.84 -10.44 19.03
CA LEU A 425 40.81 -10.54 20.09
C LEU A 425 39.80 -11.66 19.81
N GLU A 426 39.73 -12.12 18.56
CA GLU A 426 38.96 -13.29 18.14
C GLU A 426 39.72 -14.04 17.04
N SER A 427 39.62 -15.37 17.05
CA SER A 427 40.31 -16.28 16.11
C SER A 427 39.74 -16.22 14.69
N GLN A 428 38.47 -15.84 14.58
CA GLN A 428 37.74 -15.69 13.32
C GLN A 428 37.08 -14.32 13.25
N ARG A 429 36.44 -13.99 12.12
CA ARG A 429 35.65 -12.76 11.98
C ARG A 429 34.25 -12.98 12.56
N PRO A 430 33.92 -12.46 13.76
CA PRO A 430 32.62 -12.70 14.37
C PRO A 430 31.52 -11.91 13.66
N SER A 431 30.29 -12.41 13.67
CA SER A 431 29.14 -11.64 13.18
C SER A 431 28.71 -10.61 14.23
N CYS A 432 29.10 -9.35 14.00
CA CYS A 432 28.78 -8.23 14.88
C CYS A 432 27.50 -7.51 14.48
N LEU A 433 26.79 -6.95 15.47
CA LEU A 433 25.62 -6.10 15.26
C LEU A 433 25.72 -4.82 16.08
N VAL A 434 25.49 -3.67 15.43
CA VAL A 434 25.33 -2.38 16.10
C VAL A 434 23.97 -2.34 16.79
N ALA A 435 23.97 -2.23 18.11
CA ALA A 435 22.74 -2.13 18.89
C ALA A 435 22.46 -0.67 19.28
N ASN A 436 21.18 -0.35 19.48
CA ASN A 436 20.79 0.91 20.08
C ASN A 436 21.05 0.85 21.60
N HIS A 437 21.79 1.81 22.14
CA HIS A 437 22.11 1.90 23.57
C HIS A 437 20.85 1.84 24.46
N GLY A 438 19.73 2.44 24.05
CA GLY A 438 18.47 2.39 24.81
C GLY A 438 17.74 1.04 24.76
N LEU A 439 18.07 0.16 23.81
CA LEU A 439 17.48 -1.17 23.66
C LEU A 439 18.39 -2.28 24.20
N TYR A 440 19.67 -1.98 24.37
CA TYR A 440 20.64 -2.91 24.94
C TYR A 440 20.28 -3.22 26.39
N ASN A 441 20.14 -4.51 26.71
CA ASN A 441 19.90 -4.98 28.06
C ASN A 441 20.70 -6.27 28.29
N PRO A 442 21.81 -6.23 29.06
CA PRO A 442 22.67 -7.39 29.25
C PRO A 442 21.97 -8.59 29.91
N LYS A 443 20.82 -8.38 30.57
CA LYS A 443 20.03 -9.46 31.19
C LYS A 443 19.26 -10.31 30.16
N ARG A 444 19.02 -9.82 28.94
CA ARG A 444 18.27 -10.58 27.93
C ARG A 444 19.18 -11.59 27.23
N LEU A 445 18.66 -12.80 27.02
CA LEU A 445 19.35 -13.90 26.32
C LEU A 445 19.99 -13.46 24.99
N THR A 446 19.30 -12.63 24.20
CA THR A 446 19.82 -12.11 22.93
C THR A 446 21.15 -11.38 23.05
N TYR A 447 21.44 -10.73 24.18
CA TYR A 447 22.67 -9.95 24.39
C TYR A 447 23.75 -10.70 25.19
N LYS A 448 23.46 -11.92 25.67
CA LYS A 448 24.44 -12.74 26.42
C LYS A 448 25.46 -13.41 25.50
N THR A 449 25.10 -13.68 24.25
CA THR A 449 25.96 -14.34 23.26
C THR A 449 26.12 -13.49 22.00
N GLY A 450 27.21 -13.71 21.26
CA GLY A 450 27.52 -13.01 20.01
C GLY A 450 28.31 -11.72 20.20
N CYS A 451 28.47 -10.95 19.10
CA CYS A 451 29.21 -9.69 19.07
C CYS A 451 28.27 -8.48 18.95
N TRP A 452 28.36 -7.56 19.89
CA TRP A 452 27.51 -6.37 19.97
C TRP A 452 28.33 -5.09 20.06
N ILE A 453 28.03 -4.13 19.18
CA ILE A 453 28.67 -2.82 19.15
C ILE A 453 27.72 -1.83 19.83
N ILE A 454 28.09 -1.35 21.01
CA ILE A 454 27.23 -0.53 21.86
C ILE A 454 27.78 0.90 21.92
N PRO A 455 27.03 1.91 21.44
CA PRO A 455 27.38 3.31 21.66
C PRO A 455 27.43 3.64 23.15
N GLU A 456 28.42 4.40 23.64
CA GLU A 456 28.56 4.70 25.07
C GLU A 456 27.49 5.67 25.60
N SER A 457 26.84 6.45 24.72
CA SER A 457 25.82 7.43 25.10
C SER A 457 24.58 7.37 24.22
N LYS A 458 23.41 7.65 24.81
CA LYS A 458 22.13 7.82 24.10
C LYS A 458 22.09 9.07 23.23
N LYS A 459 22.95 10.07 23.49
CA LYS A 459 22.94 11.37 22.79
C LYS A 459 23.90 11.44 21.60
N CYS A 460 24.66 10.38 21.36
CA CYS A 460 25.62 10.30 20.28
C CYS A 460 24.99 10.31 18.88
N GLN A 461 25.74 10.81 17.89
CA GLN A 461 25.43 10.66 16.47
C GLN A 461 25.91 9.29 15.96
N SER A 462 25.27 8.74 14.92
CA SER A 462 25.65 7.41 14.39
C SER A 462 27.08 7.33 13.86
N TYR A 463 27.66 8.45 13.43
CA TYR A 463 28.99 8.55 12.85
C TYR A 463 30.06 9.11 13.79
N ASN A 464 29.65 9.72 14.91
CA ASN A 464 30.54 10.32 15.89
C ASN A 464 30.12 9.89 17.30
N CYS A 465 30.59 8.71 17.70
CA CYS A 465 30.33 8.19 19.05
C CYS A 465 31.43 7.23 19.48
N PRO A 466 31.91 7.33 20.73
CA PRO A 466 32.63 6.25 21.39
C PRO A 466 31.74 5.00 21.51
N GLN A 467 32.32 3.83 21.25
CA GLN A 467 31.60 2.56 21.24
C GLN A 467 32.38 1.52 22.02
N THR A 468 31.69 0.66 22.75
CA THR A 468 32.27 -0.53 23.36
C THR A 468 31.77 -1.76 22.62
N VAL A 469 32.69 -2.66 22.29
CA VAL A 469 32.35 -3.97 21.71
C VAL A 469 32.23 -4.98 22.84
N ILE A 470 31.12 -5.70 22.85
CA ILE A 470 30.82 -6.77 23.79
C ILE A 470 30.77 -8.08 23.01
N LEU A 471 31.64 -9.01 23.36
CA LEU A 471 31.74 -10.34 22.77
C LEU A 471 31.39 -11.37 23.83
N ASN A 472 30.35 -12.18 23.59
CA ASN A 472 29.88 -13.22 24.51
C ASN A 472 29.72 -12.73 25.97
N GLY A 473 29.18 -11.51 26.12
CA GLY A 473 28.93 -10.88 27.42
C GLY A 473 30.12 -10.12 28.02
N GLN A 474 31.31 -10.20 27.42
CA GLN A 474 32.52 -9.52 27.91
C GLN A 474 32.87 -8.29 27.07
N LYS A 475 33.30 -7.20 27.71
CA LYS A 475 33.80 -6.01 27.00
C LYS A 475 35.20 -6.30 26.49
N VAL A 476 35.40 -6.25 25.18
CA VAL A 476 36.68 -6.66 24.55
C VAL A 476 37.49 -5.49 24.01
N ILE A 477 36.84 -4.44 23.49
CA ILE A 477 37.55 -3.28 22.95
C ILE A 477 36.70 -2.01 23.01
N LYS A 478 37.35 -0.88 23.23
CA LYS A 478 36.77 0.46 23.06
C LYS A 478 37.19 1.02 21.71
N LEU A 479 36.21 1.53 20.98
CA LEU A 479 36.34 2.15 19.68
C LEU A 479 35.95 3.62 19.78
N PHE A 480 36.59 4.45 18.97
CA PHE A 480 36.24 5.85 18.80
C PHE A 480 36.32 6.21 17.33
N THR A 481 35.65 7.29 16.94
CA THR A 481 35.54 7.72 15.55
C THR A 481 36.46 8.92 15.30
N LYS A 482 37.17 8.93 14.17
CA LYS A 482 37.88 10.09 13.65
C LYS A 482 37.24 10.56 12.34
N GLY A 483 37.40 11.86 12.06
CA GLY A 483 36.86 12.52 10.87
C GLY A 483 35.52 13.19 11.12
N ASP A 484 35.21 14.17 10.26
CA ASP A 484 33.96 14.92 10.31
C ASP A 484 33.30 14.96 8.93
N LEU A 485 31.96 14.89 8.91
CA LEU A 485 31.13 14.94 7.72
C LEU A 485 30.69 16.38 7.42
N SER A 486 31.66 17.26 7.18
CA SER A 486 31.44 18.65 6.82
C SER A 486 31.16 18.84 5.32
N PHE A 487 30.21 18.06 4.80
CA PHE A 487 29.77 18.21 3.42
C PHE A 487 28.77 19.36 3.29
N ASN A 488 29.08 20.34 2.44
CA ASN A 488 28.12 21.39 2.13
C ASN A 488 27.06 20.84 1.18
N TYR A 489 25.78 21.01 1.55
CA TYR A 489 24.67 20.58 0.70
C TYR A 489 24.66 21.36 -0.62
N PHE A 490 24.77 22.69 -0.55
CA PHE A 490 25.05 23.59 -1.67
C PHE A 490 26.47 24.17 -1.54
N LYS A 491 27.05 24.63 -2.64
CA LYS A 491 28.38 25.27 -2.66
C LYS A 491 28.39 26.51 -1.75
N ASN A 492 29.33 26.60 -0.81
CA ASN A 492 29.44 27.72 0.14
C ASN A 492 30.70 28.60 -0.08
N LYS A 493 31.62 28.22 -0.96
CA LYS A 493 32.84 28.97 -1.31
C LYS A 493 33.12 28.88 -2.80
N TYR A 494 33.53 29.98 -3.46
CA TYR A 494 33.81 30.01 -4.90
C TYR A 494 34.90 29.00 -5.32
N ASN A 495 35.99 28.90 -4.55
CA ASN A 495 37.16 28.08 -4.88
C ASN A 495 37.29 26.82 -4.02
N SER A 496 36.16 26.24 -3.59
CA SER A 496 36.20 24.98 -2.83
C SER A 496 36.71 23.83 -3.71
N LYS A 497 37.80 23.18 -3.28
CA LYS A 497 38.26 21.90 -3.87
C LYS A 497 37.28 20.75 -3.58
N ILE A 498 36.42 20.90 -2.56
CA ILE A 498 35.40 19.93 -2.18
C ILE A 498 34.10 20.29 -2.89
N GLN A 499 33.65 19.40 -3.75
CA GLN A 499 32.38 19.50 -4.46
C GLN A 499 31.20 19.38 -3.47
N SER A 500 30.18 20.23 -3.65
CA SER A 500 28.95 20.14 -2.86
C SER A 500 28.13 18.91 -3.22
N LEU A 501 27.30 18.46 -2.27
CA LEU A 501 26.51 17.24 -2.43
C LEU A 501 25.49 17.37 -3.57
N ASP A 502 24.86 18.54 -3.73
CA ASP A 502 23.93 18.80 -4.83
C ASP A 502 24.59 18.56 -6.18
N LYS A 503 25.78 19.14 -6.41
CA LYS A 503 26.52 19.03 -7.67
C LYS A 503 26.90 17.57 -7.96
N LYS A 504 27.33 16.82 -6.93
CA LYS A 504 27.62 15.39 -7.04
C LYS A 504 26.40 14.59 -7.49
N ILE A 505 25.22 14.86 -6.92
CA ILE A 505 23.97 14.17 -7.31
C ILE A 505 23.60 14.48 -8.76
N ILE A 506 23.69 15.76 -9.14
CA ILE A 506 23.32 16.22 -10.48
C ILE A 506 24.17 15.55 -11.54
N GLU A 507 25.49 15.47 -11.32
CA GLU A 507 26.42 14.82 -12.24
C GLU A 507 26.19 13.30 -12.31
N GLU A 508 26.06 12.62 -11.17
CA GLU A 508 25.86 11.17 -11.09
C GLU A 508 24.59 10.70 -11.82
N TYR A 509 23.51 11.46 -11.71
CA TYR A 509 22.22 11.11 -12.31
C TYR A 509 21.91 11.85 -13.60
N GLN A 510 22.85 12.68 -14.08
CA GLN A 510 22.69 13.53 -15.26
C GLN A 510 21.38 14.36 -15.20
N LEU A 511 21.06 14.87 -14.00
CA LEU A 511 19.83 15.61 -13.76
C LEU A 511 19.92 17.01 -14.36
N LYS A 512 18.79 17.55 -14.79
CA LYS A 512 18.69 18.95 -15.18
C LYS A 512 18.20 19.79 -14.00
N LEU A 513 18.84 20.94 -13.83
CA LEU A 513 18.46 21.95 -12.85
C LEU A 513 17.58 23.03 -13.48
N ARG A 514 16.60 23.51 -12.72
CA ARG A 514 15.85 24.73 -13.06
C ARG A 514 15.62 25.58 -11.82
N PRO A 515 16.13 26.83 -11.76
CA PRO A 515 15.86 27.73 -10.64
C PRO A 515 14.35 27.98 -10.46
N ILE A 516 13.92 28.01 -9.19
CA ILE A 516 12.53 28.31 -8.82
C ILE A 516 12.52 29.60 -8.02
N SER A 517 12.16 30.72 -8.66
CA SER A 517 12.20 32.06 -8.06
C SER A 517 10.83 32.58 -7.60
N SER A 518 9.74 31.92 -7.98
CA SER A 518 8.37 32.40 -7.72
C SER A 518 7.36 31.25 -7.62
N LEU A 519 6.17 31.55 -7.08
CA LEU A 519 5.06 30.61 -7.04
C LEU A 519 4.69 30.09 -8.43
N THR A 520 4.64 30.98 -9.42
CA THR A 520 4.34 30.63 -10.82
C THR A 520 5.38 29.66 -11.37
N SER A 521 6.67 29.91 -11.12
CA SER A 521 7.75 29.01 -11.56
C SER A 521 7.66 27.63 -10.88
N ALA A 522 7.30 27.58 -9.59
CA ALA A 522 7.13 26.34 -8.85
C ALA A 522 5.96 25.50 -9.38
N ARG A 523 4.81 26.14 -9.63
CA ARG A 523 3.62 25.50 -10.22
C ARG A 523 3.93 24.97 -11.60
N PHE A 524 4.48 25.81 -12.48
CA PHE A 524 4.83 25.42 -13.84
C PHE A 524 5.84 24.26 -13.87
N PHE A 525 6.83 24.27 -12.98
CA PHE A 525 7.79 23.16 -12.89
C PHE A 525 7.09 21.85 -12.49
N LEU A 526 6.29 21.88 -11.42
CA LEU A 526 5.55 20.70 -10.97
C LEU A 526 4.50 20.25 -11.99
N GLU A 527 3.92 21.12 -12.80
CA GLU A 527 3.01 20.68 -13.87
C GLU A 527 3.77 20.05 -15.05
N SER A 528 4.83 20.72 -15.52
CA SER A 528 5.58 20.32 -16.72
C SER A 528 6.51 19.14 -16.52
N LYS A 529 6.96 18.86 -15.28
CA LYS A 529 7.91 17.78 -14.95
C LYS A 529 7.26 16.77 -14.00
N PRO A 530 6.51 15.76 -14.52
CA PRO A 530 5.78 14.81 -13.67
C PRO A 530 6.68 13.93 -12.78
N LYS A 531 7.94 13.73 -13.17
CA LYS A 531 8.96 13.00 -12.39
C LYS A 531 9.94 13.92 -11.67
N GLY A 532 9.76 15.24 -11.75
CA GLY A 532 10.64 16.19 -11.12
C GLY A 532 10.26 16.46 -9.67
N ILE A 533 11.24 16.88 -8.88
CA ILE A 533 11.06 17.39 -7.52
C ILE A 533 11.76 18.74 -7.38
N ILE A 534 11.25 19.58 -6.49
CA ILE A 534 11.94 20.80 -6.07
C ILE A 534 12.71 20.49 -4.81
N HIS A 535 13.97 20.90 -4.72
CA HIS A 535 14.78 20.80 -3.53
C HIS A 535 15.41 22.15 -3.21
N GLY A 536 15.67 22.40 -1.94
CA GLY A 536 16.29 23.63 -1.51
C GLY A 536 16.78 23.58 -0.08
N MET A 537 17.29 24.72 0.37
CA MET A 537 17.70 24.94 1.76
C MET A 537 17.11 26.27 2.23
N GLY A 538 16.54 26.27 3.43
CA GLY A 538 15.93 27.44 4.04
C GLY A 538 16.16 27.47 5.55
N CYS A 539 15.85 28.59 6.20
CA CYS A 539 15.93 28.71 7.65
C CYS A 539 14.84 27.88 8.34
N ALA A 540 15.22 27.01 9.28
CA ALA A 540 14.30 26.16 10.02
C ALA A 540 13.25 26.97 10.80
N GLU A 541 13.63 28.16 11.29
CA GLU A 541 12.79 29.11 12.01
C GLU A 541 11.58 29.57 11.18
N ASP A 542 11.74 29.72 9.87
CA ASP A 542 10.64 30.12 8.97
C ASP A 542 9.81 28.92 8.49
N LEU A 543 10.46 27.78 8.28
CA LEU A 543 9.80 26.55 7.83
C LEU A 543 8.92 25.95 8.95
N HIS A 544 9.41 25.98 10.19
CA HIS A 544 8.81 25.34 11.35
C HIS A 544 8.88 26.25 12.60
N PRO A 545 8.20 27.41 12.61
CA PRO A 545 8.30 28.39 13.69
C PRO A 545 7.80 27.89 15.05
N SER A 546 6.91 26.88 15.06
CA SER A 546 6.46 26.22 16.28
C SER A 546 7.56 25.38 16.97
N ASN A 547 8.59 24.99 16.23
CA ASN A 547 9.66 24.10 16.69
C ASN A 547 11.00 24.84 16.79
N PHE A 548 11.19 25.89 16.01
CA PHE A 548 12.41 26.68 15.95
C PHE A 548 12.05 28.15 16.12
N GLN A 549 12.35 28.68 17.30
CA GLN A 549 12.15 30.10 17.60
C GLN A 549 13.42 30.89 17.27
N ILE A 550 13.23 32.08 16.72
CA ILE A 550 14.28 33.07 16.52
C ILE A 550 14.66 33.60 17.90
N LYS A 551 15.93 33.44 18.29
CA LYS A 551 16.49 33.93 19.56
C LYS A 551 17.41 35.12 19.36
N SER A 552 17.90 35.35 18.15
CA SER A 552 18.76 36.48 17.80
C SER A 552 18.44 37.01 16.41
N LEU A 553 18.77 38.29 16.18
CA LEU A 553 18.65 38.92 14.87
C LEU A 553 19.50 38.15 13.85
N GLY A 554 18.93 37.85 12.68
CA GLY A 554 19.64 37.13 11.62
C GLY A 554 19.82 35.62 11.85
N GLN A 555 19.26 35.05 12.92
CA GLN A 555 19.33 33.60 13.15
C GLN A 555 18.70 32.83 11.97
N CYS A 556 19.48 31.92 11.40
CA CYS A 556 19.02 31.00 10.37
C CYS A 556 19.70 29.65 10.57
N THR A 557 18.93 28.65 11.00
CA THR A 557 19.40 27.27 11.06
C THR A 557 19.19 26.62 9.69
N PRO A 558 20.25 26.30 8.92
CA PRO A 558 20.09 25.77 7.56
C PRO A 558 19.41 24.40 7.57
N LEU A 559 18.28 24.29 6.86
CA LEU A 559 17.49 23.07 6.79
C LEU A 559 17.19 22.72 5.33
N PRO A 560 17.83 21.67 4.78
CA PRO A 560 17.49 21.12 3.48
C PRO A 560 16.07 20.53 3.46
N PHE A 561 15.40 20.64 2.32
CA PHE A 561 14.05 20.11 2.13
C PHE A 561 13.76 19.70 0.69
N ILE A 562 12.64 19.00 0.52
CA ILE A 562 12.04 18.61 -0.77
C ILE A 562 10.58 19.06 -0.82
N VAL A 563 10.19 19.57 -1.97
CA VAL A 563 8.81 19.84 -2.39
C VAL A 563 8.50 19.02 -3.63
N ASP A 564 7.43 18.23 -3.59
CA ASP A 564 7.16 17.20 -4.61
C ASP A 564 5.70 17.19 -5.11
N GLY A 565 4.94 18.23 -4.78
CA GLY A 565 3.56 18.38 -5.21
C GLY A 565 2.95 19.67 -4.66
N TYR A 566 1.86 20.12 -5.26
CA TYR A 566 1.12 21.28 -4.78
C TYR A 566 -0.40 21.10 -4.99
N LYS A 567 -1.19 21.85 -4.22
CA LYS A 567 -2.62 22.06 -4.43
C LYS A 567 -3.00 23.51 -4.11
N SER A 568 -4.04 24.01 -4.77
CA SER A 568 -4.66 25.29 -4.41
C SER A 568 -5.82 25.05 -3.45
N ASN A 569 -5.91 25.83 -2.38
CA ASN A 569 -7.01 25.79 -1.42
C ASN A 569 -7.36 27.23 -1.01
N ASN A 570 -8.55 27.72 -1.40
CA ASN A 570 -9.02 29.08 -1.11
C ASN A 570 -7.93 30.14 -1.37
N ASP A 571 -7.45 30.18 -2.62
CA ASP A 571 -6.35 31.05 -3.11
C ASP A 571 -4.96 30.83 -2.49
N LYS A 572 -4.82 29.98 -1.48
CA LYS A 572 -3.54 29.61 -0.88
C LYS A 572 -2.93 28.42 -1.61
N ALA A 573 -1.69 28.58 -2.08
CA ALA A 573 -0.89 27.49 -2.62
C ALA A 573 -0.24 26.68 -1.50
N LEU A 574 -0.68 25.44 -1.33
CA LEU A 574 -0.14 24.49 -0.36
C LEU A 574 0.75 23.47 -1.08
N PHE A 575 1.94 23.24 -0.54
CA PHE A 575 2.93 22.34 -1.10
C PHE A 575 3.11 21.12 -0.21
N SER A 576 3.26 19.94 -0.83
CA SER A 576 3.70 18.73 -0.15
C SER A 576 5.19 18.88 0.14
N PHE A 577 5.53 18.93 1.42
CA PHE A 577 6.84 19.35 1.90
C PHE A 577 7.41 18.34 2.89
N ARG A 578 8.71 18.09 2.75
CA ARG A 578 9.49 17.28 3.68
C ARG A 578 10.81 17.97 3.95
N SER A 579 11.01 18.44 5.17
CA SER A 579 12.35 18.81 5.61
C SER A 579 13.19 17.56 5.87
N ALA A 580 14.51 17.71 5.89
CA ALA A 580 15.44 16.64 6.22
C ALA A 580 15.27 16.06 7.64
N ILE A 581 14.47 16.69 8.50
CA ILE A 581 14.15 16.23 9.86
C ILE A 581 12.75 15.62 9.99
N ASP A 582 11.91 15.69 8.95
CA ASP A 582 10.58 15.07 8.93
C ASP A 582 10.64 13.56 8.68
N ASP A 583 9.56 12.84 9.02
CA ASP A 583 9.34 11.47 8.54
C ASP A 583 9.02 11.47 7.03
N VAL A 584 9.72 10.65 6.25
CA VAL A 584 9.53 10.60 4.78
C VAL A 584 8.11 10.19 4.36
N HIS A 585 7.38 9.47 5.23
CA HIS A 585 5.99 9.03 5.01
C HIS A 585 4.94 9.91 5.68
N SER A 586 5.34 10.97 6.39
CA SER A 586 4.44 11.92 7.04
C SER A 586 4.73 13.35 6.57
N PRO A 587 4.60 13.64 5.25
CA PRO A 587 4.81 14.97 4.71
C PRO A 587 3.86 16.00 5.31
N ARG A 588 4.32 17.25 5.30
CA ARG A 588 3.55 18.42 5.74
C ARG A 588 2.95 19.13 4.54
N LEU A 589 1.83 19.81 4.74
CA LEU A 589 1.36 20.85 3.83
C LEU A 589 1.84 22.20 4.35
N ILE A 590 2.61 22.93 3.55
CA ILE A 590 3.04 24.29 3.91
C ILE A 590 2.72 25.27 2.80
N GLN A 591 2.50 26.54 3.17
CA GLN A 591 2.24 27.60 2.22
C GLN A 591 3.51 28.05 1.51
N TRP A 592 3.38 28.46 0.24
CA TRP A 592 4.50 29.03 -0.54
C TRP A 592 5.25 30.13 0.20
N ALA A 593 4.53 31.04 0.85
CA ALA A 593 5.12 32.17 1.57
C ALA A 593 6.16 31.73 2.61
N ARG A 594 5.93 30.61 3.30
CA ARG A 594 6.91 30.04 4.26
C ARG A 594 8.15 29.51 3.56
N VAL A 595 7.99 28.79 2.44
CA VAL A 595 9.11 28.29 1.63
C VAL A 595 9.93 29.46 1.12
N PHE A 596 9.27 30.46 0.53
CA PHE A 596 9.91 31.62 -0.06
C PHE A 596 10.68 32.45 0.98
N SER A 597 10.05 32.79 2.11
CA SER A 597 10.72 33.50 3.22
C SER A 597 11.95 32.74 3.71
N ALA A 598 11.80 31.43 3.96
CA ALA A 598 12.89 30.61 4.47
C ALA A 598 14.08 30.56 3.52
N VAL A 599 13.84 30.43 2.21
CA VAL A 599 14.89 30.42 1.19
C VAL A 599 15.51 31.81 1.01
N SER A 600 14.71 32.87 1.03
CA SER A 600 15.19 34.26 0.91
C SER A 600 16.14 34.62 2.05
N ARG A 601 15.70 34.38 3.29
CA ARG A 601 16.55 34.63 4.47
C ARG A 601 17.79 33.77 4.47
N TYR A 602 17.67 32.50 4.06
CA TYR A 602 18.84 31.65 3.92
C TYR A 602 19.81 32.18 2.88
N ALA A 603 19.32 32.64 1.72
CA ALA A 603 20.13 33.22 0.67
C ALA A 603 20.87 34.47 1.15
N GLU A 604 20.21 35.37 1.91
CA GLU A 604 20.84 36.56 2.48
C GLU A 604 21.97 36.25 3.46
N GLN A 605 21.80 35.22 4.28
CA GLN A 605 22.78 34.77 5.28
C GLN A 605 23.84 33.81 4.69
N HIS A 606 23.62 33.28 3.49
CA HIS A 606 24.53 32.35 2.86
C HIS A 606 25.82 33.06 2.42
N PRO A 607 27.02 32.49 2.63
CA PRO A 607 28.30 33.16 2.31
C PRO A 607 28.43 33.63 0.87
N LEU A 608 27.75 32.98 -0.08
CA LEU A 608 27.76 33.34 -1.50
C LEU A 608 26.56 34.18 -1.94
N LYS A 609 25.64 34.52 -1.02
CA LYS A 609 24.38 35.22 -1.32
C LYS A 609 23.57 34.60 -2.47
N THR A 610 23.54 33.26 -2.53
CA THR A 610 22.92 32.51 -3.64
C THR A 610 21.52 32.04 -3.32
N TRP A 611 20.63 32.14 -4.30
CA TRP A 611 19.30 31.55 -4.24
C TRP A 611 19.39 30.03 -4.43
N ASN A 612 19.01 29.27 -3.39
CA ASN A 612 19.23 27.83 -3.31
C ASN A 612 17.89 27.05 -3.31
N LEU A 613 17.04 27.32 -4.31
CA LEU A 613 15.80 26.58 -4.56
C LEU A 613 15.69 26.22 -6.04
N ASN A 614 15.76 24.91 -6.34
CA ASN A 614 15.85 24.40 -7.70
C ASN A 614 14.90 23.22 -7.92
N GLY A 615 14.37 23.10 -9.12
CA GLY A 615 13.75 21.90 -9.64
C GLY A 615 14.79 20.96 -10.26
N LEU A 616 14.69 19.67 -9.95
CA LEU A 616 15.49 18.57 -10.51
C LEU A 616 14.60 17.65 -11.34
N TYR A 617 15.03 17.27 -12.55
CA TYR A 617 14.25 16.41 -13.45
C TYR A 617 15.08 15.66 -14.48
#